data_AF-A0A3G3ITD1-F1
#
_entry.id   AF-A0A3G3ITD1-F1
#
_cell.length_a   1.000
_cell.length_b   1.000
_cell.length_c   1.000
_cell.angle_alpha   90.00
_cell.angle_beta   90.00
_cell.angle_gamma   90.00
#
_symmetry.space_group_name_H-M   'P 1'
#
loop_
_entity.id
_entity.type
_entity.pdbx_description
1 polymer ?
#
loop_
_entity_poly.entity_id
_entity_poly.type
_entity_poly.pdbx_seq_one_letter_code
_entity_poly.pdbx_strand_id
1 'polypeptide(L)'
;HDTWAYAIGTAYRLDQQWVLRAGVLFDQSPTSNTGRSPRTPTGDREVFSVGAGYEVTPQLTLDVAYSYLQEESVDVSRANALGSYSATYQSHANLLGVGATYRF
;
A
#
# COMPACT_ATOMS: atom_id res chain seq x y z
N HIS A 1 4.48 8.81 20.44
CA HIS A 1 4.86 7.71 19.53
C HIS A 1 4.76 8.31 18.16
N ASP A 2 5.87 8.31 17.44
CA ASP A 2 5.92 8.87 16.10
C ASP A 2 5.76 7.73 15.10
N THR A 3 5.24 8.04 13.92
CA THR A 3 5.18 7.11 12.78
C THR A 3 5.88 7.75 11.61
N TRP A 4 6.60 6.94 10.83
CA TRP A 4 7.28 7.35 9.61
C TRP A 4 6.82 6.51 8.43
N ALA A 5 6.77 7.18 7.26
CA ALA A 5 6.49 6.55 5.99
C ALA A 5 7.64 6.81 5.02
N TYR A 6 8.08 5.77 4.32
CA TYR A 6 9.19 5.80 3.38
C TYR A 6 8.76 5.21 2.04
N ALA A 7 8.92 5.97 0.96
CA ALA A 7 8.63 5.51 -0.39
C ALA A 7 9.87 5.61 -1.26
N ILE A 8 10.10 4.58 -2.08
CA ILE A 8 11.09 4.62 -3.15
C ILE A 8 10.49 4.06 -4.43
N GLY A 9 10.76 4.72 -5.55
CA GLY A 9 10.23 4.31 -6.83
C GLY A 9 11.13 4.71 -7.98
N THR A 10 10.92 4.04 -9.09
CA THR A 10 11.63 4.24 -10.34
C THR A 10 10.62 4.41 -11.47
N ALA A 11 10.93 5.33 -12.38
CA ALA A 11 10.22 5.48 -13.65
C ALA A 11 11.19 5.29 -14.80
N TYR A 12 10.82 4.46 -15.77
CA TYR A 12 11.64 4.15 -16.93
C TYR A 12 10.85 4.37 -18.21
N ARG A 13 11.34 5.25 -19.08
CA ARG A 13 10.79 5.47 -20.41
C ARG A 13 11.35 4.40 -21.34
N LEU A 14 10.52 3.45 -21.75
CA LEU A 14 10.92 2.38 -22.67
C LEU A 14 11.13 2.94 -24.09
N ASP A 15 10.19 3.76 -24.55
CA ASP A 15 10.20 4.40 -25.86
C ASP A 15 9.41 5.72 -25.84
N GLN A 16 9.08 6.28 -27.01
CA GLN A 16 8.33 7.53 -27.11
C GLN A 16 6.90 7.42 -26.56
N GLN A 17 6.34 6.22 -26.44
CA GLN A 17 4.95 5.97 -26.06
C GLN A 17 4.82 5.38 -24.66
N TRP A 18 5.79 4.59 -24.19
CA TRP A 18 5.69 3.83 -22.95
C TRP A 18 6.57 4.36 -21.82
N VAL A 19 5.95 4.58 -20.66
CA VAL A 19 6.64 4.85 -19.40
C VAL A 19 6.23 3.81 -18.37
N LEU A 20 7.17 3.00 -17.91
CA LEU A 20 6.94 2.05 -16.83
C LEU A 20 7.29 2.66 -15.48
N ARG A 21 6.53 2.29 -14.45
CA ARG A 21 6.74 2.73 -13.07
C ARG A 21 6.71 1.53 -12.14
N ALA A 22 7.61 1.53 -11.17
CA ALA A 22 7.62 0.56 -10.08
C ALA A 22 8.03 1.27 -8.79
N GLY A 23 7.53 0.81 -7.65
CA GLY A 23 7.91 1.37 -6.37
C GLY A 23 7.47 0.52 -5.19
N VAL A 24 8.05 0.85 -4.04
CA VAL A 24 7.70 0.27 -2.75
C VAL A 24 7.48 1.39 -1.72
N LEU A 25 6.53 1.17 -0.82
CA LEU A 25 6.22 2.06 0.29
C LEU A 25 6.21 1.23 1.58
N PHE A 26 6.91 1.71 2.59
CA PHE A 26 6.89 1.21 3.96
C PHE A 26 6.23 2.27 4.83
N ASP A 27 5.06 1.96 5.40
CA ASP A 27 4.27 2.89 6.21
C ASP A 27 4.06 2.30 7.62
N GLN A 28 4.64 2.93 8.63
CA GLN A 28 4.56 2.46 10.01
C GLN A 28 3.19 2.76 10.62
N SER A 29 2.60 1.81 11.33
CA SER A 29 1.33 2.05 12.02
C SER A 29 1.55 2.96 13.24
N PRO A 30 0.70 3.99 13.44
CA PRO A 30 0.76 4.82 14.65
C PRO A 30 0.28 4.09 15.92
N THR A 31 -0.22 2.86 15.81
CA THR A 31 -0.74 2.08 16.95
C THR A 31 0.38 1.36 17.71
N SER A 32 0.71 1.87 18.91
CA SER A 32 1.66 1.19 19.80
C SER A 32 1.14 -0.18 20.26
N ASN A 33 2.06 -1.13 20.48
CA ASN A 33 1.77 -2.51 20.89
C ASN A 33 0.92 -2.64 22.18
N THR A 34 0.78 -1.59 22.99
CA THR A 34 0.02 -1.62 24.25
C THR A 34 -1.45 -1.17 24.11
N GLY A 35 -1.80 -0.49 23.01
CA GLY A 35 -3.15 0.06 22.75
C GLY A 35 -3.98 -0.67 21.68
N ARG A 36 -3.51 -1.82 21.17
CA ARG A 36 -4.21 -2.56 20.12
C ARG A 36 -5.50 -3.19 20.67
N SER A 37 -6.61 -2.97 19.96
CA SER A 37 -7.93 -3.52 20.27
C SER A 37 -8.45 -4.32 19.06
N PRO A 38 -9.37 -5.28 19.25
CA PRO A 38 -9.97 -6.03 18.15
C PRO A 38 -10.65 -5.17 17.06
N ARG A 39 -10.91 -3.88 17.33
CA ARG A 39 -11.51 -2.93 16.38
C ARG A 39 -10.51 -2.24 15.46
N THR A 40 -9.20 -2.27 15.78
CA THR A 40 -8.12 -1.67 14.98
C THR A 40 -6.85 -2.53 15.07
N PRO A 41 -6.86 -3.76 14.51
CA PRO A 41 -5.70 -4.64 14.48
C PRO A 41 -4.78 -4.27 13.31
N THR A 42 -4.34 -3.01 13.25
CA THR A 42 -3.49 -2.52 12.15
C THR A 42 -2.01 -2.60 12.52
N GLY A 43 -1.23 -3.19 11.63
CA GLY A 43 0.23 -3.33 11.71
C GLY A 43 0.93 -2.43 10.70
N ASP A 44 2.25 -2.53 10.62
CA ASP A 44 3.02 -1.82 9.59
C ASP A 44 2.62 -2.33 8.21
N ARG A 45 2.65 -1.44 7.20
CA ARG A 45 2.18 -1.72 5.86
C ARG A 45 3.30 -1.62 4.85
N GLU A 46 3.41 -2.65 4.03
CA GLU A 46 4.27 -2.67 2.86
C GLU A 46 3.39 -2.63 1.61
N VAL A 47 3.64 -1.67 0.73
CA VAL A 47 2.95 -1.56 -0.55
C VAL A 47 3.94 -1.73 -1.68
N PHE A 48 3.66 -2.66 -2.57
CA PHE A 48 4.38 -2.88 -3.82
C PHE A 48 3.53 -2.37 -4.96
N SER A 49 4.07 -1.45 -5.76
CA SER A 49 3.34 -0.80 -6.85
C SER A 49 4.04 -1.00 -8.19
N VAL A 50 3.27 -1.29 -9.22
CA VAL A 50 3.70 -1.31 -10.62
C VAL A 50 2.69 -0.58 -11.50
N GLY A 51 3.16 0.05 -12.57
CA GLY A 51 2.28 0.78 -13.48
C GLY A 51 2.92 1.07 -14.82
N ALA A 52 2.08 1.45 -15.76
CA ALA A 52 2.47 1.83 -17.11
C ALA A 52 1.65 3.04 -17.56
N GLY A 53 2.32 3.99 -18.19
CA GLY A 53 1.74 5.09 -18.94
C GLY A 53 1.93 4.85 -20.43
N TYR A 54 0.90 5.10 -21.22
CA TYR A 54 0.89 5.00 -22.67
C TYR A 54 0.46 6.33 -23.30
N GLU A 55 1.34 6.96 -24.07
CA GLU A 55 1.04 8.16 -24.85
C GLU A 55 0.27 7.75 -26.12
N VAL A 56 -1.07 7.89 -26.07
CA VAL A 56 -1.97 7.62 -27.22
C VAL A 56 -1.77 8.67 -28.30
N THR A 57 -1.62 9.93 -27.89
CA THR A 57 -1.24 11.06 -28.74
C THR A 57 -0.30 11.98 -27.96
N PRO A 58 0.41 12.94 -28.60
CA PRO A 58 1.25 13.92 -27.90
C PRO A 58 0.52 14.79 -26.86
N GLN A 59 -0.82 14.74 -26.86
CA GLN A 59 -1.71 15.45 -25.95
C GLN A 59 -2.44 14.51 -25.00
N LEU A 60 -2.53 13.20 -25.27
CA LEU A 60 -3.31 12.25 -24.48
C LEU A 60 -2.43 11.10 -23.98
N THR A 61 -2.37 10.95 -22.66
CA THR A 61 -1.72 9.83 -21.98
C THR A 61 -2.74 9.04 -21.18
N LEU A 62 -2.67 7.71 -21.27
CA LEU A 62 -3.42 6.79 -20.42
C LEU A 62 -2.47 6.12 -19.44
N ASP A 63 -2.85 6.05 -18.18
CA ASP A 63 -2.06 5.41 -17.13
C ASP A 63 -2.86 4.26 -16.51
N VAL A 64 -2.17 3.17 -16.21
CA VAL A 64 -2.67 2.03 -15.43
C VAL A 64 -1.68 1.71 -14.33
N ALA A 65 -2.20 1.41 -13.14
CA ALA A 65 -1.39 1.05 -11.98
C ALA A 65 -2.06 -0.07 -11.18
N TYR A 66 -1.22 -0.92 -10.62
CA TYR A 66 -1.60 -1.95 -9.66
C TYR A 66 -0.72 -1.80 -8.42
N SER A 67 -1.31 -1.91 -7.24
CA SER A 67 -0.57 -1.95 -5.98
C SER A 67 -1.08 -3.07 -5.10
N TYR A 68 -0.14 -3.83 -4.52
CA TYR A 68 -0.39 -4.84 -3.52
C TYR A 68 0.04 -4.32 -2.17
N LEU A 69 -0.88 -4.25 -1.22
CA LEU A 69 -0.63 -3.85 0.15
C LEU A 69 -0.70 -5.10 1.03
N GLN A 70 0.38 -5.33 1.78
CA GLN A 70 0.46 -6.34 2.83
C GLN A 70 0.64 -5.64 4.17
N GLU A 71 -0.16 -6.04 5.15
CA GLU A 71 -0.06 -5.55 6.52
C GLU A 71 0.58 -6.63 7.40
N GLU A 72 1.41 -6.23 8.35
CA GLU A 72 2.04 -7.15 9.31
C GLU A 72 0.98 -7.90 10.12
N SER A 73 1.24 -9.18 10.42
CA SER A 73 0.35 -9.99 11.24
C SER A 73 0.30 -9.46 12.66
N VAL A 74 -0.90 -9.21 13.19
CA VAL A 74 -1.08 -8.71 14.55
C VAL A 74 -1.65 -9.82 15.43
N ASP A 75 -0.86 -10.26 16.41
CA ASP A 75 -1.32 -11.17 17.46
C ASP A 75 -1.98 -10.39 18.60
N VAL A 76 -3.27 -10.63 18.82
CA VAL A 76 -4.02 -10.09 19.94
C VAL A 76 -4.25 -11.21 20.95
N SER A 77 -3.48 -11.22 22.04
CA SER A 77 -3.76 -12.06 23.20
C SER A 77 -4.24 -11.17 24.36
N ARG A 78 -5.44 -11.44 24.88
CA ARG A 78 -6.00 -10.78 26.06
C ARG A 78 -6.57 -11.86 26.97
N ALA A 79 -6.13 -11.87 28.22
CA ALA A 79 -6.68 -12.69 29.28
C ALA A 79 -7.37 -11.78 30.29
N ASN A 80 -8.62 -12.10 30.62
CA ASN A 80 -9.43 -11.39 31.60
C ASN A 80 -10.17 -12.41 32.48
N ALA A 81 -10.73 -11.95 33.61
CA ALA A 81 -11.33 -12.81 34.64
C ALA A 81 -12.50 -13.70 34.15
N LEU A 82 -12.99 -13.48 32.93
CA LEU A 82 -14.10 -14.21 32.31
C LEU A 82 -13.66 -15.16 31.17
N GLY A 83 -12.37 -15.21 30.83
CA GLY A 83 -11.82 -16.06 29.77
C GLY A 83 -10.60 -15.45 29.07
N SER A 84 -9.88 -16.28 28.31
CA SER A 84 -8.74 -15.87 27.48
C SER A 84 -9.10 -15.97 26.00
N TYR A 85 -8.73 -14.97 25.21
CA TYR A 85 -8.86 -14.99 23.75
C TYR A 85 -7.52 -14.68 23.08
N SER A 86 -7.21 -15.44 22.03
CA SER A 86 -6.03 -15.29 21.18
C SER A 86 -6.46 -15.33 19.72
N ALA A 87 -6.13 -14.31 18.95
CA ALA A 87 -6.36 -14.28 17.51
C ALA A 87 -5.24 -13.54 16.78
N THR A 88 -4.85 -14.08 15.63
CA THR A 88 -3.90 -13.48 14.70
C THR A 88 -4.70 -12.85 13.55
N TYR A 89 -4.50 -11.56 13.30
CA TYR A 89 -5.12 -10.85 12.19
C TYR A 89 -4.11 -10.66 11.06
N GLN A 90 -4.49 -11.06 9.85
CA GLN A 90 -3.72 -10.87 8.62
C GLN A 90 -4.57 -10.07 7.64
N SER A 91 -4.02 -8.97 7.12
CA SER A 91 -4.72 -8.08 6.19
C SER A 91 -3.87 -7.88 4.94
N HIS A 92 -4.53 -7.97 3.78
CA HIS A 92 -3.94 -7.66 2.48
C HIS A 92 -4.98 -6.96 1.61
N ALA A 93 -4.52 -6.07 0.72
CA ALA A 93 -5.38 -5.36 -0.21
C ALA A 93 -4.75 -5.28 -1.60
N ASN A 94 -5.62 -5.32 -2.61
CA ASN A 94 -5.27 -5.15 -4.01
C ASN A 94 -5.89 -3.85 -4.50
N LEU A 95 -5.07 -2.93 -5.02
CA LEU A 95 -5.52 -1.65 -5.55
C LEU A 95 -5.25 -1.61 -7.06
N LEU A 96 -6.28 -1.28 -7.84
CA LEU A 96 -6.20 -1.06 -9.27
C LEU A 96 -6.60 0.37 -9.59
N GLY A 97 -5.81 1.04 -10.41
CA GLY A 97 -6.03 2.42 -10.81
C GLY A 97 -5.88 2.58 -12.32
N VAL A 98 -6.76 3.37 -12.92
CA VAL A 98 -6.67 3.82 -14.30
C VAL A 98 -6.84 5.33 -14.34
N GLY A 99 -6.09 6.01 -15.21
CA GLY A 99 -6.11 7.46 -15.35
C GLY A 99 -5.93 7.88 -16.79
N ALA A 100 -6.40 9.09 -17.10
CA ALA A 100 -6.18 9.74 -18.39
C ALA A 100 -5.76 11.19 -18.16
N THR A 101 -4.69 11.60 -18.83
CA THR A 101 -4.14 12.96 -18.76
C THR A 101 -4.19 13.59 -20.15
N TYR A 102 -4.80 14.76 -20.26
CA TYR A 102 -4.85 15.53 -21.51
C TYR A 102 -4.12 16.88 -21.35
N ARG A 103 -3.22 17.21 -22.28
CA ARG A 103 -2.44 18.46 -22.29
C ARG A 103 -2.87 19.36 -23.46
N PHE A 104 -3.19 20.62 -23.15
CA PHE A 104 -3.56 21.68 -24.09
C PHE A 104 -2.36 22.49 -24.55
#